data_AF-A0A9Q0QIP9-F1
#
_entry.id   AF-A0A9Q0QIP9-F1
#
_cell.length_a   1.000
_cell.length_b   1.000
_cell.length_c   1.000
_cell.angle_alpha   90.00
_cell.angle_beta   90.00
_cell.angle_gamma   90.00
#
_symmetry.space_group_name_H-M   'P 1'
#
loop_
_entity.id
_entity.type
_entity.pdbx_description
1 polymer ?
#
loop_
_entity_poly.entity_id
_entity_poly.type
_entity_poly.pdbx_seq_one_letter_code
_entity_poly.pdbx_strand_id
1 'polypeptide(L)'
;MLEVDVPPSCFLDGVKSVASSGTGVIVHHSQSMGLVAIDKNTVEISACDVMLSFAAFPIQIPGEVVFVHPVYNFALLAYDPSALGADGATMVHAAELFPAAFDYAFVL
;
A
#
# COMPACT_ATOMS: atom_id res chain seq x y z
N MET A 1 10.87 2.49 -2.75
CA MET A 1 9.84 3.24 -2.00
C MET A 1 8.53 3.08 -2.75
N LEU A 2 7.45 2.72 -2.05
CA LEU A 2 6.11 2.59 -2.63
C LEU A 2 5.26 3.72 -2.06
N GLU A 3 4.78 4.59 -2.93
CA GLU A 3 3.89 5.68 -2.55
C GLU A 3 2.45 5.25 -2.83
N VAL A 4 1.56 5.69 -1.94
CA VAL A 4 0.13 5.43 -2.01
C VAL A 4 -0.56 6.77 -2.10
N ASP A 5 -1.35 6.95 -3.14
CA ASP A 5 -2.13 8.16 -3.37
C ASP A 5 -3.62 7.81 -3.41
N VAL A 6 -4.40 8.49 -2.59
CA VAL A 6 -5.86 8.40 -2.56
C VAL A 6 -6.39 9.66 -3.25
N PRO A 7 -6.87 9.56 -4.50
CA PRO A 7 -7.35 10.71 -5.23
C PRO A 7 -8.60 11.32 -4.56
N PRO A 8 -8.92 12.59 -4.91
CA PRO A 8 -10.08 13.29 -4.38
C PRO A 8 -11.38 12.49 -4.56
N SER A 9 -11.99 12.04 -3.47
CA SER A 9 -13.32 11.40 -3.46
C SER A 9 -14.39 12.34 -2.91
N CYS A 10 -15.67 12.02 -3.03
CA CYS A 10 -16.71 12.80 -2.34
C CYS A 10 -16.48 12.74 -0.82
N PHE A 11 -16.90 13.75 -0.05
CA PHE A 11 -16.88 13.69 1.42
C PHE A 11 -17.80 12.56 1.90
N LEU A 12 -17.21 11.40 2.17
CA LEU A 12 -17.88 10.28 2.80
C LEU A 12 -17.86 10.49 4.32
N ASP A 13 -18.95 10.11 4.98
CA ASP A 13 -19.05 10.20 6.44
C ASP A 13 -17.92 9.38 7.08
N GLY A 14 -17.15 10.00 7.97
CA GLY A 14 -15.95 9.42 8.57
C GLY A 14 -14.62 9.74 7.88
N VAL A 15 -14.61 10.48 6.75
CA VAL A 15 -13.39 10.90 6.06
C VAL A 15 -13.02 12.35 6.42
N LYS A 16 -11.78 12.58 6.85
CA LYS A 16 -11.23 13.88 7.27
C LYS A 16 -10.63 14.68 6.13
N SER A 17 -10.19 14.01 5.06
CA SER A 17 -9.57 14.64 3.89
C SER A 17 -10.07 14.03 2.59
N VAL A 18 -10.28 14.88 1.60
CA VAL A 18 -10.76 14.49 0.27
C VAL A 18 -9.70 13.68 -0.48
N ALA A 19 -8.42 13.97 -0.22
CA ALA A 19 -7.26 13.30 -0.79
C ALA A 19 -6.19 13.10 0.30
N SER A 20 -5.45 12.00 0.21
CA SER A 20 -4.37 11.65 1.13
C SER A 20 -3.27 10.94 0.37
N SER A 21 -2.03 11.12 0.83
CA SER A 21 -0.90 10.36 0.32
C SER A 21 -0.05 9.84 1.46
N GLY A 22 0.58 8.70 1.23
CA GLY A 22 1.35 7.98 2.24
C GLY A 22 2.38 7.06 1.60
N THR A 23 3.10 6.33 2.46
CA THR A 23 4.09 5.33 2.02
C THR A 23 3.65 3.95 2.50
N GLY A 24 3.89 2.93 1.68
CA GLY A 24 3.58 1.54 1.99
C GLY A 24 4.77 0.61 1.92
N VAL A 25 4.62 -0.54 2.54
CA VAL A 25 5.58 -1.65 2.46
C VAL A 25 4.89 -2.85 1.83
N ILE A 26 5.52 -3.44 0.81
CA ILE A 26 5.02 -4.64 0.16
C ILE A 26 5.27 -5.81 1.10
N VAL A 27 4.21 -6.43 1.60
CA VAL A 27 4.28 -7.55 2.56
C VAL A 27 4.07 -8.90 1.87
N HIS A 28 3.47 -8.89 0.68
CA HIS A 28 3.32 -10.08 -0.14
C HIS A 28 3.41 -9.71 -1.62
N HIS A 29 4.09 -10.53 -2.41
CA HIS A 29 4.17 -10.38 -3.86
C HIS A 29 4.23 -11.76 -4.50
N SER A 30 3.24 -12.06 -5.33
CA SER A 30 3.14 -13.29 -6.13
C SER A 30 2.76 -12.94 -7.57
N GLN A 31 2.61 -13.92 -8.45
CA GLN A 31 2.16 -13.68 -9.82
C GLN A 31 0.66 -13.31 -9.91
N SER A 32 -0.14 -13.70 -8.92
CA SER A 32 -1.60 -13.52 -8.93
C SER A 32 -2.10 -12.39 -8.03
N MET A 33 -1.30 -11.98 -7.05
CA MET A 33 -1.70 -11.00 -6.05
C MET A 33 -0.49 -10.37 -5.38
N GLY A 34 -0.55 -9.06 -5.17
CA GLY A 34 0.34 -8.34 -4.27
C GLY A 34 -0.42 -7.71 -3.10
N LEU A 35 0.24 -7.61 -1.94
CA LEU A 35 -0.28 -6.94 -0.75
C LEU A 35 0.69 -5.88 -0.25
N VAL A 36 0.13 -4.75 0.14
CA VAL A 36 0.84 -3.60 0.69
C VAL A 36 0.28 -3.30 2.07
N ALA A 37 1.14 -3.19 3.07
CA ALA A 37 0.78 -2.65 4.37
C ALA A 37 1.00 -1.14 4.37
N ILE A 38 -0.01 -0.42 4.87
CA ILE A 38 0.00 1.03 5.05
C ILE A 38 -0.58 1.41 6.41
N ASP A 39 -0.44 2.68 6.79
CA ASP A 39 -1.17 3.21 7.92
C ASP A 39 -2.66 3.42 7.58
N LYS A 40 -3.51 3.32 8.59
CA LYS A 40 -4.96 3.48 8.43
C LYS A 40 -5.37 4.92 8.14
N ASN A 41 -4.56 5.91 8.53
CA ASN A 41 -4.90 7.31 8.31
C ASN A 41 -4.77 7.70 6.83
N THR A 42 -4.02 6.93 6.04
CA THR A 42 -3.95 7.11 4.58
C THR A 42 -5.25 6.70 3.89
N VAL A 43 -5.86 5.55 4.25
CA VAL A 43 -7.11 5.03 3.64
C VAL A 43 -8.23 4.93 4.67
N GLU A 44 -8.59 6.07 5.29
CA GLU A 44 -9.43 6.14 6.49
C GLU A 44 -10.69 5.26 6.49
N ILE A 45 -11.22 4.94 5.30
CA ILE A 45 -12.30 3.98 5.05
C ILE A 45 -11.92 2.97 3.96
N SER A 46 -12.64 1.84 3.88
CA SER A 46 -12.41 0.84 2.83
C SER A 46 -12.89 1.26 1.43
N ALA A 47 -13.80 2.24 1.34
CA ALA A 47 -14.33 2.75 0.09
C ALA A 47 -13.49 3.91 -0.45
N CYS A 48 -12.18 3.71 -0.55
CA CYS A 48 -11.23 4.65 -1.14
C CYS A 48 -10.73 4.10 -2.48
N ASP A 49 -10.72 4.95 -3.50
CA ASP A 49 -9.92 4.70 -4.69
C ASP A 49 -8.44 4.86 -4.30
N VAL A 50 -7.56 3.96 -4.77
CA VAL A 50 -6.14 4.00 -4.40
C VAL A 50 -5.26 3.82 -5.62
N MET A 51 -4.25 4.67 -5.75
CA MET A 51 -3.18 4.59 -6.74
C MET A 51 -1.87 4.26 -6.06
N LEU A 52 -1.21 3.20 -6.54
CA LEU A 52 0.07 2.73 -6.04
C LEU A 52 1.19 3.11 -7.01
N SER A 53 2.18 3.86 -6.53
CA SER A 53 3.35 4.28 -7.31
C SER A 53 4.62 3.56 -6.83
N PHE A 54 5.25 2.80 -7.72
CA PHE A 54 6.42 1.98 -7.38
C PHE A 54 7.71 2.69 -7.79
N ALA A 55 8.51 3.21 -6.86
CA ALA A 55 9.69 4.03 -7.22
C ALA A 55 10.78 3.28 -8.02
N ALA A 56 10.81 1.94 -7.99
CA ALA A 56 11.77 1.16 -8.78
C ALA A 56 11.47 1.23 -10.29
N PHE A 57 10.23 1.53 -10.65
CA PHE A 57 9.75 1.63 -12.04
C PHE A 57 8.55 2.58 -12.03
N PRO A 58 8.65 3.82 -12.52
CA PRO A 58 7.64 4.86 -12.33
C PRO A 58 6.34 4.51 -13.07
N ILE A 59 5.57 3.63 -12.47
CA ILE A 59 4.27 3.15 -12.90
C ILE A 59 3.29 3.36 -11.75
N GLN A 60 2.09 3.76 -12.15
CA GLN A 60 0.95 3.88 -11.26
C GLN A 60 -0.05 2.81 -11.63
N ILE A 61 -0.43 1.99 -10.66
CA ILE A 61 -1.45 0.95 -10.84
C ILE A 61 -2.54 1.13 -9.78
N PRO A 62 -3.79 0.75 -10.08
CA PRO A 62 -4.85 0.79 -9.09
C PRO A 62 -4.61 -0.25 -7.99
N GLY A 63 -4.98 0.10 -6.77
CA GLY A 63 -5.05 -0.79 -5.62
C GLY A 63 -6.43 -0.76 -4.97
N GLU A 64 -6.73 -1.78 -4.17
CA GLU A 64 -7.99 -1.93 -3.45
C GLU A 64 -7.73 -2.09 -1.95
N VAL A 65 -8.51 -1.39 -1.11
CA VAL A 65 -8.46 -1.57 0.35
C VAL A 65 -9.14 -2.87 0.74
N VAL A 66 -8.36 -3.91 1.05
CA VAL A 66 -8.90 -5.24 1.41
C VAL A 66 -9.04 -5.44 2.91
N PHE A 67 -8.35 -4.64 3.73
CA PHE A 67 -8.46 -4.72 5.18
C PHE A 67 -8.17 -3.38 5.83
N VAL A 68 -8.97 -3.01 6.82
CA VAL A 68 -8.73 -1.87 7.71
C VAL A 68 -8.81 -2.37 9.13
N HIS A 69 -7.73 -2.18 9.91
CA HIS A 69 -7.74 -2.61 11.29
C HIS A 69 -8.61 -1.67 12.14
N PRO A 70 -9.54 -2.18 12.98
CA PRO A 70 -10.51 -1.34 13.67
C PRO A 70 -9.90 -0.49 14.81
N VAL A 71 -8.78 -0.93 15.40
CA VAL A 71 -8.17 -0.29 16.58
C VAL A 71 -6.78 0.30 16.29
N TYR A 72 -5.84 -0.55 15.88
CA TYR A 72 -4.48 -0.15 15.46
C TYR A 72 -4.43 0.56 14.11
N ASN A 73 -3.37 1.35 13.92
CA ASN A 73 -3.17 2.20 12.76
C ASN A 73 -2.55 1.44 11.58
N PHE A 74 -3.25 0.44 11.03
CA PHE A 74 -2.82 -0.19 9.80
C PHE A 74 -3.99 -0.64 8.91
N ALA A 75 -3.71 -0.71 7.62
CA ALA A 75 -4.59 -1.24 6.59
C ALA A 75 -3.76 -2.06 5.58
N LEU A 76 -4.44 -2.91 4.83
CA LEU A 76 -3.85 -3.69 3.74
C LEU A 76 -4.51 -3.31 2.42
N LEU A 77 -3.68 -3.11 1.41
CA LEU A 77 -4.09 -2.90 0.03
C LEU A 77 -3.71 -4.11 -0.81
N ALA A 78 -4.60 -4.53 -1.70
CA ALA A 78 -4.28 -5.48 -2.74
C ALA A 78 -4.01 -4.76 -4.07
N TYR A 79 -3.15 -5.35 -4.89
CA TYR A 79 -2.93 -4.91 -6.27
C TYR A 79 -2.72 -6.10 -7.19
N ASP A 80 -2.97 -5.89 -8.48
CA ASP A 80 -2.69 -6.85 -9.55
C ASP A 80 -1.23 -6.71 -10.02
N PRO A 81 -0.35 -7.70 -9.78
CA PRO A 81 1.04 -7.66 -10.22
C PRO A 81 1.18 -7.64 -11.75
N SER A 82 0.18 -8.10 -12.50
CA SER A 82 0.22 -8.09 -13.97
C SER A 82 0.20 -6.67 -14.54
N ALA A 83 -0.37 -5.72 -13.81
CA ALA A 83 -0.40 -4.30 -14.18
C ALA A 83 0.98 -3.62 -14.13
N LEU A 84 1.97 -4.24 -13.45
CA LEU A 84 3.35 -3.75 -13.40
C LEU A 84 4.13 -3.99 -14.71
N GLY A 85 3.61 -4.86 -15.58
CA GLY A 85 4.34 -5.36 -16.75
C GLY A 85 5.49 -6.31 -16.38
N ALA A 86 6.14 -6.87 -17.41
CA ALA A 86 7.19 -7.88 -17.22
C ALA A 86 8.38 -7.32 -16.42
N ASP A 87 8.82 -6.11 -16.74
CA ASP A 87 9.97 -5.48 -16.08
C ASP A 87 9.64 -5.12 -14.63
N GLY A 88 8.49 -4.49 -14.39
CA GLY A 88 8.05 -4.11 -13.05
C GLY A 88 7.87 -5.31 -12.12
N ALA A 89 7.34 -6.43 -12.63
CA ALA A 89 7.18 -7.67 -11.85
C ALA A 89 8.53 -8.26 -11.40
N THR A 90 9.62 -8.01 -12.12
CA THR A 90 10.96 -8.48 -11.70
C THR A 90 11.67 -7.57 -10.72
N MET A 91 11.30 -6.29 -10.67
CA MET A 91 11.94 -5.30 -9.79
C MET A 91 11.22 -5.13 -8.45
N VAL A 92 9.94 -5.50 -8.41
CA VAL A 92 9.09 -5.36 -7.23
C VAL A 92 9.15 -6.64 -6.40
N HIS A 93 9.55 -6.51 -5.13
CA HIS A 93 9.62 -7.63 -4.20
C HIS A 93 9.02 -7.26 -2.85
N ALA A 94 8.54 -8.28 -2.13
CA ALA A 94 8.11 -8.12 -0.75
C ALA A 94 9.31 -7.85 0.17
N ALA A 95 9.06 -7.11 1.25
CA ALA A 95 10.07 -6.87 2.27
C ALA A 95 10.40 -8.18 3.00
N GLU A 96 11.70 -8.45 3.15
CA GLU A 96 12.21 -9.59 3.90
C GLU A 96 12.60 -9.15 5.32
N LEU A 97 12.09 -9.88 6.31
CA LEU A 97 12.46 -9.67 7.71
C LEU A 97 13.72 -10.47 8.03
N PHE A 98 14.82 -9.78 8.33
CA PHE A 98 16.04 -10.44 8.79
C PHE A 98 15.95 -10.73 10.29
N PRO A 99 16.22 -11.97 10.73
CA PRO A 99 16.09 -12.37 12.13
C PRO A 99 17.12 -11.72 13.08
N ALA A 100 18.09 -10.96 12.56
CA ALA A 100 19.24 -10.46 13.32
C ALA A 100 19.06 -9.04 13.93
N ALA A 101 17.86 -8.45 13.90
CA ALA A 101 17.65 -7.07 14.35
C ALA A 101 16.48 -6.91 15.35
N PHE A 102 16.30 -7.88 16.26
CA PHE A 102 15.33 -7.74 17.35
C PHE A 102 15.79 -6.84 18.50
N ASP A 103 16.98 -6.23 18.43
CA ASP A 103 17.39 -5.31 19.49
C ASP A 103 16.70 -3.94 19.37
N TYR A 104 16.65 -3.28 18.21
CA TYR A 104 15.90 -2.02 18.02
C TYR A 104 15.64 -1.74 16.53
N ALA A 105 14.59 -2.31 15.91
CA ALA A 105 14.25 -1.95 14.54
C ALA A 105 12.76 -2.15 14.20
N PHE A 106 11.90 -1.31 14.76
CA PHE A 106 10.73 -0.80 14.05
C PHE A 106 10.87 0.73 14.08
N VAL A 107 11.59 1.28 13.12
CA VAL A 107 11.53 2.72 12.85
C VAL A 107 10.57 2.86 11.67
N LEU A 108 9.38 3.36 11.99
CA LEU A 108 8.43 3.94 11.04
C LEU A 108 9.02 5.22 10.44
#